data_AF-A0ABC8BLL1-F1
#
_entry.id   AF-A0ABC8BLL1-F1
#
_cell.length_a   1.000
_cell.length_b   1.000
_cell.length_c   1.000
_cell.angle_alpha   90.00
_cell.angle_beta   90.00
_cell.angle_gamma   90.00
#
_symmetry.space_group_name_H-M   'P 1'
#
loop_
_entity.id
_entity.type
_entity.pdbx_description
1 polymer ?
#
loop_
_entity_poly.entity_id
_entity_poly.type
_entity_poly.pdbx_seq_one_letter_code
_entity_poly.pdbx_strand_id
1 'polypeptide(L)'
;MTDTGGKETDQGWDEPWYRVRTDRFEASFLPGEGEDLDAVCNVDVEVRLVADGSRWSATVFTVAEAERLMKRWSRTGEEFGGSYFWCSDGLMAREPGIDNMTQVFADLLDAGDFTKILQRLDDEQPAPRSGRDGGSSGLL
;
A
#
# COMPACT_ATOMS: atom_id res chain seq x y z
N MET A 1 -16.44 34.59 -1.90
CA MET A 1 -15.77 33.60 -1.05
C MET A 1 -16.65 32.37 -1.05
N THR A 2 -16.34 31.42 -1.93
CA THR A 2 -17.00 30.11 -1.93
C THR A 2 -16.27 29.24 -0.92
N ASP A 3 -16.94 29.03 0.21
CA ASP A 3 -16.59 28.02 1.20
C ASP A 3 -16.54 26.65 0.50
N THR A 4 -15.32 26.15 0.31
CA THR A 4 -15.08 24.80 -0.22
C THR A 4 -14.95 23.93 1.01
N GLY A 5 -16.08 23.39 1.48
CA GLY A 5 -16.10 22.38 2.52
C GLY A 5 -15.30 21.17 2.06
N GLY A 6 -14.01 21.14 2.39
CA GLY A 6 -13.18 19.96 2.25
C GLY A 6 -13.75 18.91 3.19
N LYS A 7 -14.16 17.77 2.64
CA LYS A 7 -14.48 16.60 3.47
C LYS A 7 -13.25 16.29 4.31
N GLU A 8 -13.42 16.26 5.63
CA GLU A 8 -12.34 15.99 6.58
C GLU A 8 -11.74 14.61 6.29
N THR A 9 -10.48 14.60 5.87
CA THR A 9 -9.64 13.41 5.87
C THR A 9 -9.37 13.06 7.33
N ASP A 10 -9.76 11.86 7.77
CA ASP A 10 -9.40 11.33 9.10
C ASP A 10 -8.08 10.58 8.97
N GLN A 11 -7.11 10.88 9.82
CA GLN A 11 -5.79 10.26 9.77
C GLN A 11 -5.21 9.98 11.15
N GLY A 12 -4.53 8.85 11.28
CA GLY A 12 -3.92 8.48 12.56
C GLY A 12 -3.31 7.08 12.57
N TRP A 13 -2.62 6.80 13.66
CA TRP A 13 -1.99 5.51 13.90
C TRP A 13 -3.02 4.46 14.37
N ASP A 14 -2.92 3.28 13.77
CA ASP A 14 -3.56 2.03 14.18
C ASP A 14 -2.51 0.92 14.03
N GLU A 15 -1.59 0.91 14.99
CA GLU A 15 -0.30 0.22 14.91
C GLU A 15 -0.38 -1.22 14.34
N PRO A 16 0.54 -1.61 13.44
CA PRO A 16 1.71 -0.85 12.97
C PRO A 16 1.38 0.18 11.85
N TRP A 17 0.11 0.40 11.53
CA TRP A 17 -0.29 1.15 10.34
C TRP A 17 -0.50 2.63 10.65
N TYR A 18 -0.10 3.50 9.73
CA TYR A 18 -0.63 4.85 9.64
C TYR A 18 -1.76 4.86 8.62
N ARG A 19 -2.97 5.27 9.04
CA ARG A 19 -4.17 5.20 8.20
C ARG A 19 -4.63 6.59 7.81
N VAL A 20 -4.98 6.74 6.54
CA VAL A 20 -5.65 7.91 5.98
C VAL A 20 -6.99 7.46 5.40
N ARG A 21 -8.09 8.04 5.90
CA ARG A 21 -9.46 7.72 5.52
C ARG A 21 -10.08 8.88 4.77
N THR A 22 -10.53 8.57 3.57
CA THR A 22 -11.28 9.49 2.70
C THR A 22 -12.70 8.96 2.49
N ASP A 23 -13.52 9.69 1.78
CA ASP A 23 -14.84 9.22 1.34
C ASP A 23 -14.79 8.19 0.20
N ARG A 24 -13.62 7.99 -0.44
CA ARG A 24 -13.42 7.09 -1.59
C ARG A 24 -12.62 5.85 -1.26
N PHE A 25 -11.65 5.96 -0.36
CA PHE A 25 -10.76 4.88 0.04
C PHE A 25 -10.18 5.08 1.45
N GLU A 26 -9.75 3.99 2.07
CA GLU A 26 -8.84 3.98 3.21
C GLU A 26 -7.47 3.50 2.72
N ALA A 27 -6.41 4.26 3.00
CA ALA A 27 -5.03 3.88 2.75
C ALA A 27 -4.33 3.57 4.08
N SER A 28 -3.78 2.36 4.20
CA SER A 28 -3.04 1.89 5.37
C SER A 28 -1.58 1.76 5.00
N PHE A 29 -0.77 2.74 5.40
CA PHE A 29 0.66 2.82 5.16
C PHE A 29 1.43 2.12 6.28
N LEU A 30 2.56 1.51 5.94
CA LEU A 30 3.47 0.85 6.90
C LEU A 30 4.83 1.56 6.96
N PRO A 31 4.90 2.82 7.46
CA PRO A 31 6.17 3.52 7.63
C PRO A 31 7.03 2.88 8.73
N GLY A 32 8.33 3.21 8.73
CA GLY A 32 9.25 2.78 9.78
C GLY A 32 8.89 3.35 11.16
N GLU A 33 9.30 2.65 12.23
CA GLU A 33 9.11 3.13 13.61
C GLU A 33 9.77 4.51 13.79
N GLY A 34 8.97 5.50 14.19
CA GLY A 34 9.43 6.88 14.40
C GLY A 34 9.85 7.61 13.13
N GLU A 35 9.54 7.08 11.94
CA GLU A 35 9.78 7.77 10.68
C GLU A 35 8.93 9.04 10.58
N ASP A 36 9.52 10.11 10.06
CA ASP A 36 8.82 11.35 9.76
C ASP A 36 7.88 11.14 8.56
N LEU A 37 6.58 11.26 8.79
CA LEU A 37 5.54 10.98 7.78
C LEU A 37 5.62 11.92 6.57
N ASP A 38 6.21 13.10 6.71
CA ASP A 38 6.45 14.05 5.62
C ASP A 38 7.68 13.67 4.76
N ALA A 39 8.56 12.82 5.30
CA ALA A 39 9.81 12.40 4.67
C ALA A 39 9.77 10.97 4.11
N VAL A 40 8.68 10.21 4.37
CA VAL A 40 8.49 8.84 3.88
C VAL A 40 8.73 8.79 2.37
N CYS A 41 9.71 7.98 1.96
CA CYS A 41 10.16 7.94 0.56
C CYS A 41 10.16 6.53 -0.05
N ASN A 42 9.86 5.52 0.76
CA ASN A 42 9.65 4.11 0.41
C ASN A 42 8.68 3.51 1.45
N VAL A 43 7.48 3.11 1.03
CA VAL A 43 6.47 2.57 1.95
C VAL A 43 5.52 1.58 1.29
N ASP A 44 5.18 0.52 2.01
CA ASP A 44 4.11 -0.39 1.64
C ASP A 44 2.75 0.18 2.03
N VAL A 45 1.76 0.01 1.17
CA VAL A 45 0.40 0.50 1.43
C VAL A 45 -0.67 -0.46 0.92
N GLU A 46 -1.64 -0.77 1.79
CA GLU A 46 -2.91 -1.34 1.39
C GLU A 46 -3.93 -0.21 1.18
N VAL A 47 -4.57 -0.19 0.02
CA VAL A 47 -5.69 0.72 -0.28
C VAL A 47 -6.98 -0.10 -0.38
N ARG A 48 -7.98 0.27 0.41
CA ARG A 48 -9.32 -0.31 0.40
C ARG A 48 -10.31 0.68 -0.18
N LEU A 49 -10.98 0.32 -1.28
CA LEU A 49 -12.00 1.17 -1.89
C LEU A 49 -13.29 1.12 -1.08
N VAL A 50 -13.88 2.29 -0.78
CA VAL A 50 -15.13 2.40 -0.01
C VAL A 50 -16.33 1.89 -0.83
N ALA A 51 -16.29 2.03 -2.15
CA ALA A 51 -17.40 1.71 -3.03
C ALA A 51 -17.75 0.21 -3.08
N ASP A 52 -16.74 -0.67 -3.07
CA ASP A 52 -16.92 -2.12 -3.21
C ASP A 52 -16.14 -2.95 -2.17
N GLY A 53 -15.37 -2.31 -1.30
CA GLY A 53 -14.55 -2.98 -0.28
C GLY A 53 -13.30 -3.66 -0.82
N SER A 54 -13.03 -3.57 -2.13
CA SER A 54 -11.87 -4.22 -2.75
C SER A 54 -10.55 -3.69 -2.20
N ARG A 55 -9.56 -4.58 -2.13
CA ARG A 55 -8.24 -4.33 -1.54
C ARG A 55 -7.17 -4.35 -2.62
N TRP A 56 -6.22 -3.45 -2.49
CA TRP A 56 -5.17 -3.23 -3.46
C TRP A 56 -3.86 -2.92 -2.74
N SER A 57 -2.74 -3.40 -3.24
CA SER A 57 -1.41 -3.08 -2.72
C SER A 57 -0.62 -2.20 -3.69
N ALA A 58 0.26 -1.42 -3.09
CA ALA A 58 1.41 -0.83 -3.76
C ALA A 58 2.60 -0.78 -2.79
N THR A 59 3.80 -0.81 -3.33
CA THR A 59 4.98 -0.25 -2.66
C THR A 59 5.34 1.06 -3.35
N VAL A 60 5.20 2.17 -2.64
CA VAL A 60 5.45 3.49 -3.19
C VAL A 60 6.89 3.89 -2.95
N PHE A 61 7.61 4.25 -4.01
CA PHE A 61 8.97 4.81 -3.93
C PHE A 61 9.01 6.21 -4.51
N THR A 62 9.82 7.08 -3.94
CA THR A 62 10.20 8.32 -4.65
C THR A 62 11.25 8.05 -5.71
N VAL A 63 11.29 8.87 -6.75
CA VAL A 63 12.36 8.83 -7.77
C VAL A 63 13.74 8.95 -7.13
N ALA A 64 13.89 9.85 -6.16
CA ALA A 64 15.15 10.05 -5.44
C ALA A 64 15.57 8.80 -4.65
N GLU A 65 14.61 8.10 -4.02
CA GLU A 65 14.91 6.91 -3.25
C GLU A 65 15.31 5.72 -4.12
N ALA A 66 14.62 5.50 -5.24
CA ALA A 66 15.02 4.47 -6.20
C ALA A 66 16.44 4.74 -6.74
N GLU A 67 16.77 5.99 -7.06
CA GLU A 67 18.13 6.36 -7.51
C GLU A 67 19.18 6.12 -6.41
N ARG A 68 18.85 6.45 -5.15
CA ARG A 68 19.73 6.20 -4.00
C ARG A 68 19.99 4.71 -3.81
N LEU A 69 18.96 3.87 -3.94
CA LEU A 69 19.07 2.42 -3.85
C LEU A 69 19.93 1.86 -4.99
N MET A 70 19.71 2.27 -6.23
CA MET A 70 20.54 1.84 -7.37
C MET A 70 22.02 2.25 -7.20
N LYS A 71 22.31 3.46 -6.71
CA LYS A 71 23.68 3.90 -6.38
C LYS A 71 24.32 3.09 -5.25
N ARG A 72 23.53 2.60 -4.30
CA ARG A 72 24.01 1.69 -3.26
C ARG A 72 24.31 0.32 -3.86
N TRP A 73 23.39 -0.21 -4.66
CA TRP A 73 23.51 -1.51 -5.32
C TRP A 73 24.68 -1.60 -6.30
N SER A 74 25.06 -0.47 -6.92
CA SER A 74 26.29 -0.39 -7.72
C SER A 74 27.58 -0.65 -6.92
N ARG A 75 27.52 -0.58 -5.58
CA ARG A 75 28.65 -0.86 -4.68
C ARG A 75 28.57 -2.24 -4.04
N THR A 76 27.37 -2.79 -3.88
CA THR A 76 27.14 -4.11 -3.27
C THR A 76 27.08 -5.25 -4.29
N GLY A 77 26.78 -4.94 -5.56
CA GLY A 77 26.61 -5.92 -6.64
C GLY A 77 25.17 -6.43 -6.80
N GLU A 78 24.26 -6.00 -5.93
CA GLU A 78 22.82 -6.30 -6.03
C GLU A 78 22.25 -5.74 -7.35
N GLU A 79 21.20 -6.38 -7.87
CA GLU A 79 20.40 -5.91 -9.01
C GLU A 79 21.24 -5.56 -10.24
N PHE A 80 22.13 -6.51 -10.55
CA PHE A 80 23.13 -6.39 -11.62
C PHE A 80 23.96 -5.10 -11.48
N GLY A 81 24.47 -4.86 -10.28
CA GLY A 81 25.22 -3.66 -9.94
C GLY A 81 24.37 -2.39 -9.97
N GLY A 82 23.10 -2.48 -9.56
CA GLY A 82 22.15 -1.38 -9.56
C GLY A 82 21.76 -0.90 -10.94
N SER A 83 21.83 -1.75 -11.96
CA SER A 83 21.48 -1.37 -13.34
C SER A 83 19.97 -1.23 -13.54
N TYR A 84 19.17 -1.80 -12.65
CA TYR A 84 17.72 -1.68 -12.67
C TYR A 84 17.14 -1.61 -11.26
N PHE A 85 15.90 -1.13 -11.19
CA PHE A 85 15.04 -1.18 -10.03
C PHE A 85 13.73 -1.83 -10.45
N TRP A 86 13.17 -2.71 -9.63
CA TRP A 86 11.86 -3.29 -9.89
C TRP A 86 11.16 -3.69 -8.59
N CYS A 87 9.83 -3.62 -8.62
CA CYS A 87 8.92 -4.08 -7.56
C CYS A 87 7.61 -4.48 -8.26
N SER A 88 7.01 -5.61 -7.87
CA SER A 88 5.83 -6.18 -8.55
C SER A 88 4.63 -5.23 -8.55
N ASP A 89 4.46 -4.48 -7.47
CA ASP A 89 3.42 -3.49 -7.23
C ASP A 89 4.05 -2.10 -6.95
N GLY A 90 5.19 -1.83 -7.61
CA GLY A 90 5.91 -0.58 -7.47
C GLY A 90 5.19 0.62 -8.09
N LEU A 91 4.96 1.67 -7.30
CA LEU A 91 4.47 2.96 -7.78
C LEU A 91 5.52 4.05 -7.50
N MET A 92 5.89 4.80 -8.53
CA MET A 92 6.84 5.91 -8.38
C MET A 92 6.11 7.22 -8.11
N ALA A 93 6.26 7.78 -6.91
CA ALA A 93 5.87 9.13 -6.58
C ALA A 93 7.03 10.10 -6.85
N ARG A 94 6.72 11.37 -7.15
CA ARG A 94 7.76 12.39 -7.31
C ARG A 94 8.28 12.86 -5.96
N GLU A 95 7.36 13.27 -5.11
CA GLU A 95 7.65 13.89 -3.81
C GLU A 95 7.45 12.87 -2.67
N PRO A 96 8.23 12.97 -1.58
CA PRO A 96 8.03 12.14 -0.39
C PRO A 96 6.77 12.55 0.37
N GLY A 97 6.38 11.72 1.34
CA GLY A 97 5.37 12.02 2.34
C GLY A 97 4.02 11.37 2.09
N ILE A 98 3.36 10.96 3.17
CA ILE A 98 2.08 10.23 3.12
C ILE A 98 0.97 11.06 2.44
N ASP A 99 0.94 12.37 2.67
CA ASP A 99 -0.06 13.26 2.05
C ASP A 99 0.09 13.30 0.52
N ASN A 100 1.33 13.39 0.02
CA ASN A 100 1.61 13.36 -1.41
C ASN A 100 1.21 12.01 -2.03
N MET A 101 1.52 10.90 -1.36
CA MET A 101 1.14 9.56 -1.82
C MET A 101 -0.38 9.36 -1.81
N THR A 102 -1.08 9.90 -0.81
CA THR A 102 -2.54 9.89 -0.74
C THR A 102 -3.16 10.66 -1.91
N GLN A 103 -2.59 11.82 -2.27
CA GLN A 103 -3.05 12.58 -3.43
C GLN A 103 -2.81 11.81 -4.74
N VAL A 104 -1.71 11.07 -4.87
CA VAL A 104 -1.47 10.20 -6.03
C VAL A 104 -2.60 9.16 -6.17
N PHE A 105 -3.05 8.53 -5.08
CA PHE A 105 -4.17 7.59 -5.15
C PHE A 105 -5.49 8.24 -5.56
N ALA A 106 -5.76 9.45 -5.04
CA ALA A 106 -6.90 10.25 -5.46
C ALA A 106 -6.87 10.55 -6.97
N ASP A 107 -5.73 11.00 -7.48
CA ASP A 107 -5.54 11.31 -8.91
C ASP A 107 -5.68 10.05 -9.79
N LEU A 108 -5.17 8.89 -9.34
CA LEU A 108 -5.30 7.62 -10.06
C LEU A 108 -6.75 7.14 -10.16
N LEU A 109 -7.56 7.39 -9.12
CA LEU A 109 -8.99 7.12 -9.14
C LEU A 109 -9.71 8.05 -10.11
N ASP A 110 -9.37 9.35 -10.11
CA ASP A 110 -9.96 10.33 -11.02
C ASP A 110 -9.60 10.06 -12.49
N ALA A 111 -8.39 9.56 -12.76
CA ALA A 111 -7.95 9.13 -14.08
C ALA A 111 -8.52 7.78 -14.54
N GLY A 112 -9.07 6.98 -13.63
CA GLY A 112 -9.52 5.60 -13.91
C GLY A 112 -8.38 4.61 -14.16
N ASP A 113 -7.17 4.92 -13.70
CA ASP A 113 -5.96 4.10 -13.87
C ASP A 113 -5.58 3.31 -12.61
N PHE A 114 -6.25 3.59 -11.48
CA PHE A 114 -6.01 2.93 -10.19
C PHE A 114 -5.92 1.40 -10.29
N THR A 115 -6.93 0.75 -10.89
CA THR A 115 -7.00 -0.72 -10.99
C THR A 115 -6.02 -1.33 -11.99
N LYS A 116 -5.40 -0.51 -12.83
CA LYS A 116 -4.36 -0.93 -13.79
C LYS A 116 -2.96 -0.86 -13.18
N ILE A 117 -2.77 0.05 -12.22
CA ILE A 117 -1.47 0.35 -11.63
C ILE A 117 -1.29 -0.40 -10.31
N LEU A 118 -2.29 -0.40 -9.43
CA LEU A 118 -2.20 -1.13 -8.17
C LEU A 118 -2.49 -2.62 -8.37
N GLN A 119 -1.87 -3.43 -7.53
CA GLN A 119 -2.06 -4.87 -7.55
C GLN A 119 -3.26 -5.25 -6.68
N ARG A 120 -4.21 -6.01 -7.23
CA ARG A 120 -5.36 -6.49 -6.48
C ARG A 120 -4.93 -7.51 -5.42
N LEU A 121 -5.44 -7.34 -4.20
CA LEU A 121 -5.35 -8.33 -3.14
C LEU A 121 -6.65 -9.13 -3.11
N ASP A 122 -6.57 -10.43 -3.39
CA ASP A 122 -7.71 -11.31 -3.18
C ASP A 122 -7.89 -11.58 -1.69
N ASP A 123 -9.14 -11.77 -1.27
CA ASP A 123 -9.41 -12.22 0.09
C ASP A 123 -8.74 -13.57 0.28
N GLU A 124 -7.87 -13.66 1.29
CA GLU A 124 -7.23 -14.91 1.68
C GLU A 124 -8.35 -15.92 1.96
N GLN A 125 -8.50 -16.90 1.06
CA GLN A 125 -9.48 -17.95 1.27
C GLN A 125 -9.11 -18.65 2.58
N PRO A 126 -9.97 -18.66 3.61
CA PRO A 126 -9.60 -19.27 4.87
C PRO A 126 -9.21 -20.71 4.58
N ALA A 127 -8.04 -21.13 5.06
CA ALA A 127 -7.55 -22.48 4.89
C ALA A 127 -8.68 -23.47 5.20
N PRO A 128 -8.89 -24.51 4.37
CA PRO A 128 -9.99 -25.43 4.57
C PRO A 128 -9.92 -25.96 6.00
N ARG A 129 -11.00 -25.76 6.76
CA ARG A 129 -11.12 -26.30 8.12
C ARG A 129 -10.80 -27.79 8.02
N SER A 130 -9.73 -28.22 8.67
CA SER A 130 -9.39 -29.63 8.74
C SER A 130 -10.55 -30.34 9.41
N GLY A 131 -11.35 -31.04 8.61
CA GLY A 131 -12.45 -31.85 9.09
C GLY A 131 -11.88 -32.95 9.95
N ARG A 132 -11.88 -32.75 11.28
CA ARG A 132 -11.84 -33.86 12.23
C ARG A 132 -13.27 -34.11 12.67
N ASP A 133 -14.08 -34.61 11.74
CA ASP A 133 -15.35 -35.23 12.09
C ASP A 133 -15.05 -36.51 12.84
N GLY A 134 -15.44 -36.51 14.11
CA GLY A 134 -15.35 -37.66 15.00
C GLY A 134 -16.24 -38.78 14.51
N GLY A 135 -15.63 -39.87 14.05
CA GLY A 135 -16.28 -41.18 14.01
C GLY A 135 -16.21 -41.83 15.38
N SER A 136 -17.30 -41.79 16.15
CA SER A 136 -17.50 -42.65 17.31
C SER A 136 -18.61 -43.66 17.05
N SER A 137 -18.25 -44.93 17.24
CA SER A 137 -19.07 -46.06 17.67
C SER A 137 -19.96 -46.80 16.66
N GLY A 138 -19.81 -48.13 16.71
CA GLY A 138 -20.64 -49.13 16.05
C GLY A 138 -20.08 -50.54 16.28
N LEU A 139 -20.04 -50.96 17.56
CA LEU A 139 -19.78 -52.33 17.97
C LEU A 139 -21.08 -53.15 17.78
N LEU A 140 -20.92 -54.37 17.24
CA LEU A 140 -21.89 -55.45 16.99
C LEU A 140 -22.76 -55.32 15.73
#